data_AF-A0A6M0CHH9-F1
#
_entry.id   AF-A0A6M0CHH9-F1
#
_cell.length_a   1.000
_cell.length_b   1.000
_cell.length_c   1.000
_cell.angle_alpha   90.00
_cell.angle_beta   90.00
_cell.angle_gamma   90.00
#
_symmetry.space_group_name_H-M   'P 1'
#
loop_
_entity.id
_entity.type
_entity.pdbx_description
1 polymer ?
#
loop_
_entity_poly.entity_id
_entity_poly.type
_entity_poly.pdbx_seq_one_letter_code
_entity_poly.pdbx_strand_id
1 'polypeptide(L)' 'MNFLKSKLYSLISRMSDIDLERGWEYLQTLYYDSFMLQAIQQSKTTHKPGDILTKEEAIQILYFDREDSQTKNNQ' A
#
# COMPACT_ATOMS: atom_id res chain seq x y z
N MET A 1 21.56 15.69 5.58
CA MET A 1 21.26 14.25 5.76
C MET A 1 20.35 14.10 6.98
N ASN A 2 19.20 13.43 6.86
CA ASN A 2 18.23 13.32 7.96
C ASN A 2 18.80 12.45 9.11
N PHE A 3 18.82 12.96 10.35
CA PHE A 3 19.40 12.28 11.52
C PHE A 3 18.82 10.88 11.77
N LEU A 4 17.49 10.74 11.64
CA LEU A 4 16.81 9.45 11.76
C LEU A 4 17.27 8.48 10.67
N LYS A 5 17.41 8.98 9.44
CA LYS A 5 17.88 8.20 8.30
C LYS A 5 19.31 7.69 8.56
N SER A 6 20.21 8.53 9.05
CA SER A 6 21.57 8.13 9.44
C SER A 6 21.60 7.10 10.56
N LYS A 7 20.76 7.27 11.60
CA LYS A 7 20.66 6.35 12.72
C LYS A 7 20.10 4.99 12.30
N LEU A 8 19.12 4.98 11.40
CA LEU A 8 18.53 3.76 10.83
C LEU A 8 19.57 2.97 10.01
N TYR A 9 20.33 3.64 9.15
CA TYR A 9 21.39 2.96 8.39
C TYR A 9 22.45 2.34 9.30
N SER A 10 22.86 3.05 10.36
CA SER A 10 23.79 2.50 11.35
C SER A 10 23.22 1.32 12.14
N LEU A 11 21.91 1.24 12.31
CA LEU A 11 21.25 0.12 12.96
C LEU A 11 21.22 -1.09 12.03
N ILE A 12 20.79 -0.88 10.77
CA ILE A 12 20.75 -1.90 9.71
C ILE A 12 22.14 -2.53 9.54
N SER A 13 23.21 -1.74 9.51
CA SER A 13 24.58 -2.23 9.33
C SER A 13 25.10 -3.10 10.48
N ARG A 14 24.38 -3.16 11.60
CA ARG A 14 24.77 -3.91 12.80
C ARG A 14 23.87 -5.11 13.08
N MET A 15 22.80 -5.29 12.30
CA MET A 15 21.85 -6.39 12.45
C MET A 15 22.30 -7.60 11.62
N SER A 16 21.92 -8.80 12.07
CA SER A 16 22.04 -10.00 11.24
C SER A 16 20.99 -9.98 10.13
N ASP A 17 21.22 -10.72 9.04
CA ASP A 17 20.26 -10.81 7.93
C ASP A 17 18.90 -11.36 8.40
N ILE A 18 18.90 -12.30 9.35
CA ILE A 18 17.68 -12.90 9.92
C ILE A 18 16.88 -11.86 10.70
N ASP A 19 17.56 -11.04 11.51
CA ASP A 19 16.89 -9.98 12.27
C ASP A 19 16.40 -8.86 11.35
N LEU A 20 17.13 -8.60 10.26
CA LEU A 20 16.75 -7.63 9.25
C LEU A 20 15.48 -8.08 8.52
N GLU A 21 15.42 -9.34 8.10
CA GLU A 21 14.26 -9.93 7.43
C GLU A 21 13.01 -9.85 8.31
N ARG A 22 13.10 -10.31 9.56
CA ARG A 22 11.99 -10.19 10.54
C ARG A 22 11.60 -8.74 10.79
N GLY A 23 12.58 -7.85 10.96
CA GLY A 23 12.33 -6.42 11.15
C GLY A 23 11.62 -5.79 9.96
N TRP A 24 11.96 -6.22 8.74
CA TRP A 24 11.33 -5.78 7.51
C TRP A 24 9.87 -6.21 7.43
N GLU A 25 9.55 -7.46 7.76
CA GLU A 25 8.16 -7.96 7.78
C GLU A 25 7.24 -7.12 8.69
N TYR A 26 7.71 -6.80 9.90
CA TYR A 26 6.97 -5.94 10.82
C TYR A 26 6.83 -4.51 10.29
N LEU A 27 7.92 -3.92 9.79
CA LEU A 27 7.91 -2.56 9.27
C LEU A 27 6.99 -2.43 8.06
N GLN A 28 7.01 -3.42 7.17
CA GLN A 28 6.18 -3.46 5.96
C GLN A 28 4.69 -3.48 6.32
N THR A 29 4.31 -4.32 7.28
CA THR A 29 2.92 -4.39 7.78
C THR A 29 2.47 -3.04 8.34
N LEU A 30 3.28 -2.46 9.24
CA LEU A 30 2.97 -1.17 9.85
C LEU A 30 2.91 -0.03 8.83
N TYR A 31 3.79 -0.06 7.82
CA TYR A 31 3.78 0.92 6.73
C TYR A 31 2.49 0.83 5.92
N TYR A 32 2.07 -0.37 5.52
CA TYR A 32 0.84 -0.55 4.76
C TYR A 32 -0.40 -0.15 5.57
N ASP A 33 -0.47 -0.52 6.84
CA ASP A 33 -1.57 -0.11 7.71
C ASP A 33 -1.63 1.42 7.82
N SER A 34 -0.50 2.06 8.07
CA SER A 34 -0.42 3.53 8.17
C SER A 34 -0.81 4.21 6.85
N PHE A 35 -0.29 3.71 5.72
CA PHE A 35 -0.60 4.23 4.39
C PHE A 35 -2.10 4.13 4.09
N MET A 36 -2.71 2.97 4.32
CA MET A 36 -4.13 2.75 4.09
C MET A 36 -5.00 3.64 4.97
N LEU A 37 -4.66 3.78 6.25
CA LEU A 37 -5.38 4.67 7.16
C LEU A 37 -5.30 6.14 6.72
N GLN A 38 -4.13 6.59 6.26
CA GLN A 38 -3.97 7.94 5.72
C GLN A 38 -4.80 8.14 4.45
N ALA A 39 -4.78 7.17 3.52
CA ALA A 39 -5.57 7.23 2.30
C ALA A 39 -7.08 7.28 2.60
N ILE A 40 -7.57 6.48 3.55
CA ILE A 40 -8.96 6.51 4.01
C ILE A 40 -9.31 7.86 4.64
N GLN A 41 -8.43 8.38 5.51
CA GLN A 41 -8.66 9.67 6.15
C GLN A 41 -8.72 10.80 5.13
N GLN A 42 -7.79 10.82 4.18
CA GLN A 42 -7.78 11.78 3.10
C GLN A 42 -9.05 11.65 2.27
N SER A 43 -9.43 10.42 1.90
CA SER A 43 -10.65 10.16 1.15
C SER A 43 -11.89 10.73 1.85
N LYS A 44 -12.04 10.49 3.16
CA LYS A 44 -13.16 11.06 3.94
C LYS A 44 -13.21 12.59 3.91
N THR A 45 -12.07 13.26 3.82
CA THR A 45 -12.00 14.73 3.78
C THR A 45 -12.20 15.32 2.38
N THR A 46 -11.87 14.56 1.33
CA THR A 46 -11.87 15.08 -0.05
C THR A 46 -13.12 14.68 -0.84
N HIS A 47 -13.74 13.54 -0.53
CA HIS A 47 -14.86 13.02 -1.30
C HIS A 47 -16.19 13.65 -0.85
N LYS A 48 -17.01 14.04 -1.82
CA LYS A 48 -18.40 14.45 -1.64
C LYS A 48 -19.34 13.26 -1.89
N PRO A 49 -20.60 13.33 -1.44
CA PRO A 49 -21.60 12.33 -1.82
C PRO A 49 -21.69 12.22 -3.35
N GLY A 50 -21.44 11.02 -3.88
CA GLY A 50 -21.38 10.75 -5.33
C GLY A 50 -19.96 10.54 -5.90
N ASP A 51 -18.90 10.90 -5.17
CA ASP A 51 -17.50 10.65 -5.59
C ASP A 51 -17.01 9.23 -5.27
N ILE A 52 -17.80 8.48 -4.48
CA ILE A 52 -17.45 7.14 -4.00
C ILE A 52 -18.35 6.14 -4.71
N LEU A 53 -17.73 5.14 -5.32
CA LEU A 53 -18.43 4.01 -5.90
C LEU A 53 -19.22 3.26 -4.81
N THR A 54 -20.45 2.89 -5.13
CA THR A 54 -21.15 1.84 -4.39
C THR A 54 -20.37 0.53 -4.49
N LYS A 55 -20.64 -0.41 -3.59
CA LYS A 55 -20.00 -1.72 -3.61
C LYS A 55 -20.21 -2.41 -4.95
N GLU A 56 -21.42 -2.31 -5.51
CA GLU A 56 -21.82 -2.90 -6.77
C GLU A 56 -21.04 -2.28 -7.95
N GLU A 57 -20.89 -0.95 -7.98
CA GLU A 57 -20.10 -0.25 -9.01
C GLU A 57 -18.60 -0.55 -8.91
N ALA A 58 -18.05 -0.63 -7.68
CA ALA A 58 -16.67 -0.99 -7.47
C ALA A 58 -16.37 -2.43 -7.93
N ILE A 59 -17.29 -3.36 -7.65
CA ILE A 59 -17.18 -4.75 -8.10
C ILE A 59 -17.21 -4.83 -9.63
N GLN A 60 -18.08 -4.08 -10.30
CA GLN A 60 -18.14 -4.07 -11.76
C GLN A 60 -16.82 -3.58 -12.38
N ILE A 61 -16.23 -2.50 -11.86
CA ILE A 61 -14.93 -1.99 -12.34
C ILE A 61 -13.81 -3.02 -12.15
N LEU A 62 -13.75 -3.65 -10.97
CA LEU A 62 -12.73 -4.66 -10.67
C LEU A 62 -12.83 -5.90 -11.59
N TYR A 63 -14.03 -6.27 -12.02
CA TYR A 63 -14.22 -7.37 -12.97
C TYR A 63 -13.97 -6.94 -14.42
N PHE A 64 -14.31 -5.71 -14.82
CA PHE A 64 -13.98 -5.15 -16.14
C PHE A 64 -12.47 -5.16 -16.41
N ASP A 65 -11.65 -4.71 -15.45
CA ASP A 65 -10.19 -4.72 -15.57
C ASP A 65 -9.61 -6.14 -15.75
N ARG A 66 -10.34 -7.16 -15.28
CA ARG A 66 -9.93 -8.56 -15.38
C ARG A 66 -10.20 -9.16 -16.75
N GLU A 67 -11.30 -8.78 -17.41
CA GLU A 67 -11.67 -9.26 -18.74
C GLU A 67 -10.81 -8.62 -19.84
N ASP A 68 -10.48 -7.33 -19.72
CA ASP A 68 -9.56 -6.61 -20.63
C ASP A 68 -8.12 -7.13 -20.55
N SER A 69 -7.73 -7.71 -19.40
CA SER A 69 -6.43 -8.34 -19.21
C SER A 69 -6.34 -9.75 -19.80
N GLN A 70 -7.47 -10.46 -19.93
CA GLN A 70 -7.52 -11.79 -20.53
C GLN A 70 -7.63 -11.75 -22.06
N THR A 71 -8.28 -10.73 -22.62
CA THR A 71 -8.37 -10.54 -24.08
C THR A 71 -7.05 -10.13 -24.72
N LYS A 72 -6.18 -9.40 -24.01
CA LYS A 72 -4.84 -9.03 -24.50
C LYS A 72 -3.80 -10.14 -24.50
N ASN A 73 -4.02 -11.24 -23.77
CA ASN A 73 -3.10 -12.40 -23.72
C ASN A 73 -3.48 -13.50 -24.73
N ASN A 74 -4.59 -13.34 -25.46
CA ASN A 74 -5.09 -14.30 -26.44
C ASN A 74 -5.09 -13.75 -27.88
N GLN A 75 -4.36 -12.67 -28.14
CA GLN A 75 -4.02 -12.14 -29.47
C GLN A 75 -2.50 -12.11 -29.63
#